data_AF-A0A4Y2D680-F1
#
_entry.id   AF-A0A4Y2D680-F1
#
_cell.length_a   1.000
_cell.length_b   1.000
_cell.length_c   1.000
_cell.angle_alpha   90.00
_cell.angle_beta   90.00
_cell.angle_gamma   90.00
#
_symmetry.space_group_name_H-M   'P 1'
#
loop_
_entity.id
_entity.type
_entity.pdbx_description
1 polymer ?
#
loop_
_entity_poly.entity_id
_entity_poly.type
_entity_poly.pdbx_seq_one_letter_code
_entity_poly.pdbx_strand_id
1 'polypeptide(L)'
;MLQAVGCDKVLGSVTKVDECGVCGGDGSSCRVVKGIFEEDNFEVGYNDILLIPVGATSVLIQEVQPTNNYFALRNAAGVFYLNGNWRIEFPREIKIAGTIFQYERRQRNTPEVLRARGPTIEPIFVVVRPNKIQN
;
A
#
# COMPACT_ATOMS: atom_id res chain seq x y z
N MET A 1 34.72 -4.81 4.51
CA MET A 1 33.99 -4.41 3.29
C MET A 1 32.60 -5.03 3.39
N LEU A 2 31.52 -4.24 3.34
CA LEU A 2 30.14 -4.76 3.34
C LEU A 2 29.73 -5.00 1.87
N GLN A 3 29.30 -6.21 1.53
CA GLN A 3 28.81 -6.52 0.18
C GLN A 3 27.30 -6.80 0.22
N ALA A 4 26.55 -6.23 -0.72
CA ALA A 4 25.12 -6.50 -0.86
C ALA A 4 24.89 -7.91 -1.43
N VAL A 5 23.74 -8.50 -1.12
CA VAL A 5 23.30 -9.77 -1.68
C VAL A 5 22.26 -9.48 -2.75
N GLY A 6 22.47 -10.00 -3.96
CA GLY A 6 21.50 -9.90 -5.04
C GLY A 6 20.21 -10.67 -4.72
N CYS A 7 19.14 -10.43 -5.47
CA CYS A 7 17.90 -11.20 -5.29
C CYS A 7 18.07 -12.70 -5.61
N ASP A 8 19.13 -13.04 -6.35
CA ASP A 8 19.59 -14.39 -6.69
C ASP A 8 20.30 -15.10 -5.54
N LYS A 9 20.41 -14.44 -4.37
CA LYS A 9 21.08 -14.91 -3.16
C LYS A 9 22.61 -15.01 -3.31
N VAL A 10 23.20 -14.32 -4.29
CA VAL A 10 24.64 -14.30 -4.51
C VAL A 10 25.25 -13.02 -3.89
N LEU A 11 26.33 -13.19 -3.09
CA LEU A 11 27.06 -12.08 -2.48
C LEU A 11 27.82 -11.28 -3.53
N GLY A 12 27.68 -9.96 -3.53
CA GLY A 12 28.28 -9.07 -4.53
C GLY A 12 27.53 -9.03 -5.86
N SER A 13 26.43 -9.79 -6.00
CA SER A 13 25.58 -9.73 -7.19
C SER A 13 24.80 -8.42 -7.25
N VAL A 14 24.70 -7.86 -8.45
CA VAL A 14 23.93 -6.64 -8.74
C VAL A 14 22.52 -6.95 -9.24
N THR A 15 22.14 -8.23 -9.33
CA THR A 15 20.82 -8.68 -9.78
C THR A 15 19.73 -8.19 -8.84
N LYS A 16 18.71 -7.52 -9.38
CA LYS A 16 17.59 -6.95 -8.63
C LYS A 16 16.26 -7.62 -9.02
N VAL A 17 15.30 -7.50 -8.12
CA VAL A 17 13.90 -7.84 -8.41
C VAL A 17 13.34 -6.74 -9.32
N ASP A 18 12.65 -7.13 -10.39
CA ASP A 18 11.94 -6.21 -11.27
C ASP A 18 10.62 -5.71 -10.64
N GLU A 19 9.89 -4.85 -11.34
CA GLU A 19 8.62 -4.31 -10.85
C GLU A 19 7.50 -5.37 -10.73
N CYS A 20 7.64 -6.49 -11.45
CA CYS A 20 6.76 -7.64 -11.39
C CYS A 20 7.08 -8.61 -10.23
N GLY A 21 8.09 -8.31 -9.42
CA GLY A 21 8.49 -9.15 -8.31
C GLY A 21 9.38 -10.34 -8.72
N VAL A 22 9.92 -10.35 -9.94
CA VAL A 22 10.76 -11.41 -10.48
C VAL A 22 12.23 -11.04 -10.37
N CYS A 23 13.05 -11.92 -9.79
CA CYS A 23 14.49 -11.72 -9.70
C CYS A 23 15.16 -11.82 -11.07
N GLY A 24 15.85 -10.75 -11.50
CA GLY A 24 16.44 -10.68 -12.84
C GLY A 24 15.42 -10.62 -13.98
N GLY A 25 14.16 -10.29 -13.66
CA GLY A 25 13.11 -10.11 -14.66
C GLY A 25 13.31 -8.86 -15.51
N ASP A 26 12.63 -8.84 -16.65
CA ASP A 26 12.68 -7.76 -17.64
C ASP A 26 11.43 -6.86 -17.61
N GLY A 27 10.52 -7.07 -16.64
CA GLY A 27 9.26 -6.34 -16.51
C GLY A 27 8.15 -6.80 -17.46
N SER A 28 8.35 -7.85 -18.27
CA SER A 28 7.34 -8.30 -19.25
C SER A 28 6.24 -9.22 -18.66
N SER A 29 6.46 -9.75 -17.46
CA SER A 29 5.58 -10.75 -16.83
C SER A 29 4.33 -10.16 -16.16
N CYS A 30 4.23 -8.84 -16.06
CA CYS A 30 3.12 -8.14 -15.45
C CYS A 30 2.83 -6.82 -16.18
N ARG A 31 1.71 -6.18 -15.81
CA ARG A 31 1.39 -4.83 -16.26
C ARG A 31 1.55 -3.85 -15.10
N VAL A 32 2.34 -2.82 -15.32
CA VAL A 32 2.47 -1.70 -14.39
C VAL A 32 1.23 -0.82 -14.45
N VAL A 33 0.66 -0.51 -13.29
CA VAL A 33 -0.44 0.45 -13.13
C VAL A 33 0.05 1.61 -12.27
N LYS A 34 -0.04 2.82 -12.81
CA LYS A 34 0.31 4.08 -12.14
C LYS A 34 -0.80 5.09 -12.41
N GLY A 35 -1.10 5.92 -11.43
CA GLY A 35 -2.12 6.95 -11.55
C GLY A 35 -2.11 7.87 -10.34
N ILE A 36 -2.77 9.01 -10.49
CA ILE A 36 -3.07 9.95 -9.41
C ILE A 36 -4.59 9.97 -9.29
N PHE A 37 -5.08 9.92 -8.05
CA PHE A 37 -6.50 10.05 -7.73
C PHE A 37 -6.69 11.35 -6.96
N GLU A 38 -7.61 12.19 -7.46
CA GLU A 38 -7.96 13.48 -6.87
C GLU A 38 -9.48 13.51 -6.69
N GLU A 39 -9.93 13.69 -5.45
CA GLU A 39 -11.33 13.83 -5.08
C GLU A 39 -11.41 14.72 -3.83
N ASP A 40 -12.27 15.72 -3.87
CA ASP A 40 -12.44 16.70 -2.80
C ASP A 40 -13.72 16.43 -1.97
N ASN A 41 -14.67 15.68 -2.55
CA ASN A 41 -16.01 15.47 -2.01
C ASN A 41 -16.20 14.09 -1.41
N PHE A 42 -15.30 13.67 -0.51
CA PHE A 42 -15.53 12.46 0.28
C PHE A 42 -16.73 12.60 1.22
N GLU A 43 -17.57 11.56 1.25
CA GLU A 43 -18.65 11.45 2.24
C GLU A 43 -18.08 11.21 3.64
N VAL A 44 -18.87 11.55 4.66
CA VAL A 44 -18.51 11.25 6.04
C VAL A 44 -18.51 9.73 6.23
N GLY A 45 -17.37 9.18 6.63
CA GLY A 45 -17.21 7.73 6.82
C GLY A 45 -16.05 7.17 6.04
N TYR A 46 -16.27 6.07 5.34
CA TYR A 46 -15.25 5.27 4.66
C TYR A 46 -15.56 5.22 3.16
N ASN A 47 -14.66 5.79 2.34
CA ASN A 47 -14.86 5.92 0.90
C ASN A 47 -13.84 5.04 0.18
N ASP A 48 -14.28 4.02 -0.57
CA ASP A 48 -13.36 3.19 -1.35
C ASP A 48 -12.83 3.98 -2.56
N ILE A 49 -11.52 3.98 -2.76
CA ILE A 49 -10.86 4.74 -3.85
C ILE A 49 -10.09 3.87 -4.83
N LEU A 50 -9.63 2.69 -4.41
CA LEU A 50 -8.83 1.81 -5.24
C LEU A 50 -8.99 0.36 -4.80
N LEU A 51 -9.09 -0.55 -5.77
CA LEU A 51 -9.02 -1.99 -5.55
C LEU A 51 -7.62 -2.49 -5.94
N ILE A 52 -6.90 -3.06 -4.97
CA ILE A 52 -5.67 -3.82 -5.24
C ILE A 52 -6.11 -5.26 -5.57
N PRO A 53 -5.86 -5.75 -6.81
CA PRO A 53 -6.28 -7.09 -7.22
C PRO A 53 -5.39 -8.18 -6.60
N VAL A 54 -5.81 -9.43 -6.73
CA VAL A 54 -4.97 -10.62 -6.45
C VAL A 54 -3.77 -10.63 -7.38
N GLY A 55 -2.61 -11.03 -6.87
CA GLY A 55 -1.35 -11.10 -7.61
C GLY A 55 -0.61 -9.77 -7.72
N ALA A 56 -1.11 -8.69 -7.10
CA ALA A 56 -0.44 -7.39 -7.16
C ALA A 56 0.89 -7.42 -6.41
N THR A 57 1.95 -6.97 -7.09
CA THR A 57 3.31 -6.81 -6.55
C THR A 57 3.70 -5.34 -6.53
N SER A 58 4.76 -5.01 -5.79
CA SER A 58 5.37 -3.66 -5.81
C SER A 58 4.36 -2.52 -5.54
N VAL A 59 3.41 -2.76 -4.63
CA VAL A 59 2.34 -1.82 -4.30
C VAL A 59 2.92 -0.61 -3.57
N LEU A 60 2.62 0.58 -4.09
CA LEU A 60 2.88 1.87 -3.45
C LEU A 60 1.65 2.76 -3.59
N ILE A 61 1.08 3.17 -2.47
CA ILE A 61 0.04 4.19 -2.38
C ILE A 61 0.57 5.27 -1.46
N GLN A 62 0.57 6.51 -1.91
CA GLN A 62 1.02 7.64 -1.11
C GLN A 62 0.18 8.85 -1.41
N GLU A 63 -0.07 9.66 -0.39
CA GLU A 63 -0.62 10.99 -0.61
C GLU A 63 0.40 11.83 -1.39
N VAL A 64 -0.04 12.51 -2.45
CA VAL A 64 0.80 13.45 -3.21
C VAL A 64 1.01 14.72 -2.40
N GLN A 65 -0.05 15.21 -1.75
CA GLN A 65 -0.02 16.33 -0.82
C GLN A 65 -0.51 15.84 0.54
N PRO A 66 0.14 16.24 1.66
CA PRO A 66 -0.29 15.83 2.97
C PRO A 66 -1.72 16.30 3.26
N THR A 67 -2.59 15.40 3.69
CA THR A 67 -3.94 15.75 4.13
C THR A 67 -4.16 15.36 5.60
N ASN A 68 -5.32 15.73 6.15
CA ASN A 68 -5.78 15.24 7.45
C ASN A 68 -6.59 13.93 7.34
N ASN A 69 -6.71 13.36 6.14
CA ASN A 69 -7.38 12.10 5.92
C ASN A 69 -6.49 10.94 6.35
N TYR A 70 -7.10 9.76 6.42
CA TYR A 70 -6.41 8.51 6.73
C TYR A 70 -6.83 7.44 5.72
N PHE A 71 -5.86 6.75 5.15
CA PHE A 71 -6.03 5.50 4.46
C PHE A 71 -6.51 4.42 5.43
N ALA A 72 -7.41 3.59 4.96
CA ALA A 72 -7.80 2.35 5.60
C ALA A 72 -7.73 1.23 4.57
N LEU A 73 -7.56 0.00 5.05
CA LEU A 73 -7.52 -1.20 4.22
C LEU A 73 -8.59 -2.18 4.70
N ARG A 74 -9.38 -2.72 3.78
CA ARG A 74 -10.40 -3.74 4.09
C ARG A 74 -10.46 -4.81 3.01
N ASN A 75 -10.96 -5.99 3.37
CA ASN A 75 -11.28 -7.04 2.40
C ASN A 75 -12.66 -6.83 1.76
N ALA A 76 -13.00 -7.71 0.82
CA ALA A 76 -14.28 -7.71 0.11
C ALA A 76 -15.49 -7.96 1.02
N ALA A 77 -15.31 -8.59 2.19
CA ALA A 77 -16.36 -8.79 3.19
C ALA A 77 -16.60 -7.56 4.08
N GLY A 78 -15.85 -6.47 3.88
CA GLY A 78 -15.96 -5.24 4.66
C GLY A 78 -15.18 -5.26 5.98
N VAL A 79 -14.37 -6.29 6.23
CA VAL A 79 -13.54 -6.39 7.43
C VAL A 79 -12.27 -5.56 7.23
N PHE A 80 -12.02 -4.64 8.15
CA PHE A 80 -10.85 -3.76 8.12
C PHE A 80 -9.60 -4.43 8.69
N TYR A 81 -8.49 -4.26 7.99
CA TYR A 81 -7.13 -4.62 8.41
C TYR A 81 -6.36 -3.45 9.02
N LEU A 82 -6.71 -2.22 8.61
CA LEU A 82 -6.07 -0.99 9.03
C LEU A 82 -7.11 0.13 9.13
N ASN A 83 -7.04 0.93 10.20
CA ASN A 83 -7.79 2.17 10.40
C ASN A 83 -9.33 2.04 10.27
N GLY A 84 -9.85 0.85 10.57
CA GLY A 84 -11.29 0.57 10.63
C GLY A 84 -11.94 0.95 11.97
N ASN A 85 -13.26 0.80 12.04
CA ASN A 85 -14.03 0.97 13.28
C ASN A 85 -13.80 2.32 13.99
N TRP A 86 -13.63 3.39 13.22
CA TRP A 86 -13.39 4.76 13.71
C TRP A 86 -12.08 4.97 14.48
N ARG A 87 -11.16 4.00 14.43
CA ARG A 87 -9.86 4.05 15.11
C ARG A 87 -8.74 4.35 14.12
N ILE A 88 -7.74 5.12 14.57
CA ILE A 88 -6.51 5.37 13.84
C ILE A 88 -5.38 4.63 14.56
N GLU A 89 -4.65 3.81 13.81
CA GLU A 89 -3.54 3.02 14.31
C GLU A 89 -2.21 3.73 14.10
N PHE A 90 -1.21 3.35 14.90
CA PHE A 90 0.16 3.84 14.73
C PHE A 90 0.83 3.21 13.50
N PRO A 91 1.83 3.89 12.91
CA PRO A 91 2.68 3.32 11.86
C PRO A 91 3.22 1.95 12.27
N ARG A 92 3.03 0.94 11.42
CA ARG A 92 3.44 -0.45 11.69
C ARG A 92 3.46 -1.29 10.43
N GLU A 93 4.06 -2.47 10.55
CA GLU A 93 3.89 -3.54 9.57
C GLU A 93 2.63 -4.37 9.87
N ILE A 94 1.91 -4.77 8.82
CA ILE A 94 0.62 -5.46 8.89
C ILE A 94 0.63 -6.62 7.91
N LYS A 95 0.38 -7.85 8.40
CA LYS A 95 0.16 -8.99 7.52
C LYS A 95 -1.25 -8.93 6.94
N ILE A 96 -1.37 -8.70 5.63
CA ILE A 96 -2.63 -8.56 4.90
C ILE A 96 -2.51 -9.34 3.60
N ALA A 97 -3.54 -10.11 3.25
CA ALA A 97 -3.63 -10.79 1.95
C ALA A 97 -2.34 -11.52 1.54
N GLY A 98 -1.72 -12.27 2.46
CA GLY A 98 -0.53 -13.08 2.17
C GLY A 98 0.79 -12.29 2.03
N THR A 99 0.77 -10.97 2.23
CA THR A 99 1.98 -10.12 2.20
C THR A 99 2.05 -9.19 3.42
N ILE A 100 3.12 -8.41 3.53
CA ILE A 100 3.31 -7.40 4.58
C ILE A 100 3.11 -6.02 3.97
N PHE A 101 2.13 -5.30 4.50
CA PHE A 101 1.95 -3.87 4.25
C PHE A 101 2.72 -3.08 5.32
N GLN A 102 3.53 -2.14 4.88
CA GLN A 102 4.16 -1.13 5.72
C GLN A 102 3.27 0.12 5.65
N TYR A 103 2.69 0.48 6.79
CA TYR A 103 1.89 1.69 6.95
C TYR A 103 2.73 2.74 7.68
N GLU A 104 2.94 3.87 7.03
CA GLU A 104 3.81 4.93 7.51
C GLU A 104 3.11 6.28 7.52
N ARG A 105 3.28 6.99 8.64
CA ARG A 105 2.99 8.41 8.76
C ARG A 105 3.96 8.99 9.79
N ARG A 106 4.94 9.78 9.35
CA ARG A 106 6.03 10.25 10.21
C ARG A 106 5.52 11.14 11.34
N GLN A 107 4.66 12.11 10.98
CA GLN A 107 4.02 13.06 11.88
C GLN A 107 2.63 13.44 11.34
N ARG A 108 1.82 14.13 12.16
CA ARG A 108 0.64 14.84 11.65
C ARG A 108 1.08 15.80 10.54
N ASN A 109 0.28 15.93 9.48
CA ASN A 109 0.58 16.73 8.28
C ASN A 109 1.78 16.27 7.44
N THR A 110 2.23 15.01 7.57
CA THR A 110 3.12 14.37 6.58
C THR A 110 2.31 13.43 5.69
N PRO A 111 2.73 13.21 4.42
CA PRO A 111 2.03 12.30 3.53
C PRO A 111 1.96 10.91 4.13
N GLU A 112 0.79 10.31 4.08
CA GLU A 112 0.61 8.92 4.46
C GLU A 112 1.08 7.99 3.33
N VAL A 113 1.68 6.86 3.69
CA VAL A 113 2.27 5.92 2.74
C VAL A 113 1.93 4.49 3.12
N LEU A 114 1.49 3.71 2.12
CA LEU A 114 1.29 2.28 2.17
C LEU A 114 2.19 1.60 1.15
N ARG A 115 3.00 0.64 1.59
CA ARG A 115 3.89 -0.15 0.74
C ARG A 115 3.67 -1.63 0.97
N ALA A 116 3.64 -2.43 -0.09
CA ALA A 116 3.69 -3.88 0.03
C ALA A 116 4.48 -4.50 -1.12
N ARG A 117 5.25 -5.55 -0.82
CA ARG A 117 5.97 -6.28 -1.87
C ARG A 117 5.04 -7.15 -2.71
N GLY A 118 3.97 -7.68 -2.12
CA GLY A 118 3.12 -8.69 -2.75
C GLY A 118 3.77 -10.07 -2.81
N PRO A 119 3.24 -11.00 -3.62
CA PRO A 119 1.94 -10.88 -4.27
C PRO A 119 0.80 -10.90 -3.24
N THR A 120 -0.28 -10.16 -3.50
CA THR A 120 -1.53 -10.28 -2.74
C THR A 120 -2.25 -11.59 -3.10
N ILE A 121 -2.88 -12.25 -2.13
CA ILE A 121 -3.65 -13.50 -2.37
C ILE A 121 -5.17 -13.30 -2.32
N GLU A 122 -5.63 -12.10 -1.97
CA GLU A 122 -7.04 -11.70 -1.98
C GLU A 122 -7.13 -10.20 -2.36
N PRO A 123 -8.29 -9.74 -2.87
CA PRO A 123 -8.49 -8.33 -3.16
C PRO A 123 -8.49 -7.47 -1.90
N ILE A 124 -7.88 -6.29 -1.98
CA ILE A 124 -7.86 -5.30 -0.88
C ILE A 124 -8.45 -4.00 -1.40
N PHE A 125 -9.44 -3.46 -0.70
CA PHE A 125 -9.93 -2.11 -0.93
C PHE A 125 -9.07 -1.11 -0.14
N VAL A 126 -8.56 -0.13 -0.86
CA VAL A 126 -7.95 1.08 -0.31
C VAL A 126 -9.07 2.09 -0.12
N VAL A 127 -9.15 2.59 1.10
CA VAL A 127 -10.27 3.40 1.57
C VAL A 127 -9.71 4.70 2.12
N VAL A 128 -10.41 5.80 1.89
CA VAL A 128 -10.12 7.10 2.52
C VAL A 128 -11.19 7.38 3.56
N ARG A 129 -10.74 7.61 4.79
CA ARG A 129 -11.56 8.18 5.86
C ARG A 129 -11.23 9.67 5.98
N PRO A 130 -12.10 10.58 5.52
CA PRO A 130 -11.87 12.00 5.70
C PRO A 130 -12.03 12.40 7.16
N ASN A 131 -11.23 13.37 7.61
CA ASN A 131 -11.40 13.98 8.93
C ASN A 131 -12.47 15.08 8.88
N LYS A 132 -13.71 14.69 8.53
CA LYS A 132 -14.90 15.54 8.58
C LYS A 132 -15.66 15.23 9.87
N ILE A 133 -16.11 16.26 10.58
CA ILE A 133 -16.93 16.11 11.79
C ILE A 133 -18.32 15.61 11.36
N GLN A 134 -18.83 14.54 12.00
CA GLN A 134 -20.25 14.20 11.93
C GLN A 134 -21.01 15.32 12.63
N ASN A 135 -21.72 16.15 11.86
CA ASN A 135 -22.69 17.10 12.41
C ASN A 135 -23.84 16.35 13.11
#